data_AF-A0A944FU50-F1
#
_entry.id   AF-A0A944FU50-F1
#
_cell.length_a   1.000
_cell.length_b   1.000
_cell.length_c   1.000
_cell.angle_alpha   90.00
_cell.angle_beta   90.00
_cell.angle_gamma   90.00
#
_symmetry.space_group_name_H-M   'P 1'
#
loop_
_entity.id
_entity.type
_entity.pdbx_description
1 polymer ?
#
loop_
_entity_poly.entity_id
_entity_poly.type
_entity_poly.pdbx_seq_one_letter_code
_entity_poly.pdbx_strand_id
1 'polypeptide(L)'
;MEEMRMEALLLALLQEGDSALEEGAMEYGDKIIQLKDEIRDTEMLLERLRRLLADYGKSDNILQEIAAGQRLELTEGMDVLIDGKKISMTPLPKALFLLFWRHPEGICFKDMSDYREELVELYGRTSRSDDPERFRSTIDRLIDLDSNSLDTQRYLLKRQLEAQMNPSDAAMFCIRGSRGEKKVIPASRRRK
;
A
#
# COMPACT_ATOMS: atom_id res chain seq x y z
N MET A 1 6.02 26.17 -10.37
CA MET A 1 6.95 26.79 -9.41
C MET A 1 8.16 25.90 -9.12
N GLU A 2 7.99 24.58 -8.96
CA GLU A 2 9.13 23.65 -8.77
C GLU A 2 9.98 23.44 -10.03
N GLU A 3 9.39 23.41 -11.23
CA GLU A 3 10.14 23.32 -12.51
C GLU A 3 11.14 24.47 -12.70
N MET A 4 10.70 25.71 -12.54
CA MET A 4 11.55 26.91 -12.59
C MET A 4 12.70 26.87 -11.57
N ARG A 5 12.48 26.21 -10.43
CA ARG A 5 13.48 26.09 -9.35
C ARG A 5 14.52 25.03 -9.68
N MET A 6 14.13 23.98 -10.40
CA MET A 6 15.02 22.93 -10.89
C MET A 6 15.87 23.42 -12.07
N GLU A 7 15.28 24.17 -13.01
CA GLU A 7 16.00 24.79 -14.13
C GLU A 7 17.07 25.79 -13.66
N ALA A 8 16.75 26.60 -12.64
CA ALA A 8 17.70 27.55 -12.07
C ALA A 8 18.88 26.86 -11.35
N LEU A 9 18.63 25.73 -10.69
CA LEU A 9 19.67 24.91 -10.03
C LEU A 9 20.57 24.21 -11.06
N LEU A 10 20.01 23.69 -12.14
CA LEU A 10 20.77 23.08 -13.25
C LEU A 10 21.66 24.11 -13.97
N LEU A 11 21.15 25.33 -14.21
CA LEU A 11 21.92 26.42 -14.82
C LEU A 11 23.09 26.88 -13.93
N ALA A 12 22.91 26.91 -12.61
CA ALA A 12 23.97 27.25 -11.67
C ALA A 12 25.08 26.18 -11.64
N LEU A 13 24.70 24.90 -11.70
CA LEU A 13 25.65 23.77 -11.73
C LEU A 13 26.43 23.68 -13.05
N LEU A 14 25.80 24.04 -14.18
CA LEU A 14 26.47 24.09 -15.49
C LEU A 14 27.48 25.24 -15.63
N GLN A 15 27.42 26.27 -14.77
CA GLN A 15 28.41 27.35 -14.75
C GLN A 15 29.68 27.00 -13.96
N GLU A 16 29.61 26.00 -13.08
CA GLU A 16 30.76 25.41 -12.40
C GLU A 16 31.24 24.21 -13.23
N GLY A 17 32.17 24.44 -14.16
CA GLY A 17 32.66 23.45 -15.12
C GLY A 17 33.39 22.25 -14.49
N ASP A 18 32.64 21.36 -13.85
CA ASP A 18 33.08 20.08 -13.33
C ASP A 18 32.61 18.98 -14.28
N SER A 19 33.51 18.52 -15.14
CA SER A 19 33.20 17.60 -16.25
C SER A 19 32.55 16.28 -15.80
N ALA A 20 32.78 15.86 -14.55
CA ALA A 20 32.15 14.68 -13.97
C ALA A 20 30.66 14.91 -13.61
N LEU A 21 30.29 16.15 -13.27
CA LEU A 21 28.89 16.54 -13.06
C LEU A 21 28.14 16.68 -14.39
N GLU A 22 28.82 17.13 -15.45
CA GLU A 22 28.26 17.18 -16.81
C GLU A 22 27.99 15.77 -17.37
N GLU A 23 28.93 14.84 -17.23
CA GLU A 23 28.78 13.44 -17.67
C GLU A 23 27.65 12.73 -16.92
N GLY A 24 27.59 12.90 -15.59
CA GLY A 24 26.49 12.39 -14.77
C GLY A 24 25.14 12.99 -15.15
N ALA A 25 25.06 14.31 -15.35
CA ALA A 25 23.83 14.98 -15.79
C ALA A 25 23.35 14.50 -17.17
N MET A 26 24.27 14.18 -18.08
CA MET A 26 23.96 13.62 -19.40
C MET A 26 23.42 12.19 -19.28
N GLU A 27 24.02 11.33 -18.46
CA GLU A 27 23.54 9.96 -18.20
C GLU A 27 22.12 9.94 -17.59
N TYR A 28 21.85 10.82 -16.62
CA TYR A 28 20.50 10.96 -16.05
C TYR A 28 19.50 11.52 -17.08
N GLY A 29 19.94 12.44 -17.94
CA GLY A 29 19.13 12.98 -19.04
C GLY A 29 18.68 11.88 -20.01
N ASP A 30 19.61 11.03 -20.44
CA ASP A 30 19.33 9.90 -21.33
C ASP A 30 18.36 8.91 -20.69
N LYS A 31 18.54 8.62 -19.39
CA LYS A 31 17.65 7.71 -18.66
C LYS A 31 16.24 8.26 -18.50
N ILE A 32 16.10 9.57 -18.30
CA ILE A 32 14.80 10.25 -18.25
C ILE A 32 14.11 10.20 -19.61
N ILE A 33 14.86 10.40 -20.70
CA ILE A 33 14.32 10.28 -22.07
C ILE A 33 13.85 8.86 -22.33
N GLN A 34 14.67 7.87 -21.98
CA GLN A 34 14.33 6.45 -22.16
C GLN A 34 13.08 6.06 -21.38
N LEU A 35 12.96 6.49 -20.11
CA LEU A 35 11.76 6.29 -19.30
C LEU A 35 10.54 7.02 -19.87
N LYS A 36 10.71 8.23 -20.42
CA LYS A 36 9.61 8.97 -21.07
C LYS A 36 9.09 8.22 -22.30
N ASP A 37 9.97 7.64 -23.09
CA ASP A 37 9.58 6.85 -24.26
C ASP A 37 8.89 5.55 -23.84
N GLU A 38 9.38 4.85 -22.81
CA GLU A 38 8.70 3.67 -22.25
C GLU A 38 7.29 3.98 -21.72
N ILE A 39 7.12 5.12 -21.03
CA ILE A 39 5.80 5.59 -20.58
C ILE A 39 4.89 5.84 -21.78
N ARG A 40 5.38 6.56 -22.81
CA ARG A 40 4.61 6.85 -24.02
C ARG A 40 4.17 5.57 -24.74
N ASP A 41 5.06 4.60 -24.86
CA ASP A 41 4.76 3.31 -25.50
C ASP A 41 3.69 2.54 -24.71
N THR A 42 3.79 2.57 -23.37
CA THR A 42 2.80 1.93 -22.50
C THR A 42 1.42 2.61 -22.62
N GLU A 43 1.39 3.94 -22.66
CA GLU A 43 0.15 4.71 -22.89
C GLU A 43 -0.49 4.37 -24.24
N MET A 44 0.33 4.21 -25.29
CA MET A 44 -0.13 3.83 -26.61
C MET A 44 -0.73 2.42 -26.63
N LEU A 45 -0.12 1.47 -25.92
CA LEU A 45 -0.67 0.11 -25.77
C LEU A 45 -2.00 0.11 -25.00
N LEU A 46 -2.10 0.90 -23.93
CA LEU A 46 -3.33 1.06 -23.16
C LEU A 46 -4.46 1.66 -24.01
N GLU A 47 -4.16 2.67 -24.83
CA GLU A 47 -5.13 3.29 -25.72
C GLU A 47 -5.60 2.32 -26.81
N ARG A 48 -4.69 1.50 -27.35
CA ARG A 48 -5.06 0.43 -28.29
C ARG A 48 -5.96 -0.62 -27.65
N LEU A 49 -5.65 -1.02 -26.41
CA LEU A 49 -6.47 -1.97 -25.67
C LEU A 49 -7.87 -1.38 -25.38
N ARG A 50 -7.96 -0.10 -25.02
CA ARG A 50 -9.24 0.60 -24.81
C ARG A 50 -10.12 0.56 -26.06
N ARG A 51 -9.56 0.86 -27.23
CA ARG A 51 -10.30 0.79 -28.51
C ARG A 51 -10.78 -0.62 -28.80
N LEU A 52 -9.91 -1.63 -28.65
CA LEU A 52 -10.28 -3.02 -28.82
C LEU A 52 -11.43 -3.41 -27.88
N LEU A 53 -11.36 -3.06 -26.59
CA LEU A 53 -12.42 -3.39 -25.63
C LEU A 53 -13.74 -2.66 -25.93
N ALA A 54 -13.69 -1.45 -26.49
CA ALA A 54 -14.87 -0.71 -26.97
C ALA A 54 -15.50 -1.38 -28.19
N ASP A 55 -14.70 -1.82 -29.16
CA ASP A 55 -15.16 -2.52 -30.35
C ASP A 55 -15.84 -3.87 -30.02
N TYR A 56 -15.41 -4.53 -28.94
CA TYR A 56 -16.04 -5.75 -28.43
C TYR A 56 -17.28 -5.49 -27.55
N GLY A 57 -17.74 -4.24 -27.41
CA GLY A 57 -18.92 -3.89 -26.60
C GLY A 57 -18.74 -4.13 -25.09
N LYS A 58 -17.49 -4.28 -24.64
CA LYS A 58 -17.14 -4.56 -23.24
C LYS A 58 -16.48 -3.39 -22.53
N SER A 59 -16.29 -2.24 -23.19
CA SER A 59 -15.58 -1.10 -22.61
C SER A 59 -16.16 -0.68 -21.28
N ASP A 60 -17.48 -0.51 -21.16
CA ASP A 60 -18.06 0.04 -19.94
C ASP A 60 -18.03 -0.94 -18.77
N ASN A 61 -18.29 -2.23 -18.98
CA ASN A 61 -18.24 -3.23 -17.89
C ASN A 61 -16.83 -3.62 -17.49
N ILE A 62 -15.90 -3.80 -18.45
CA ILE A 62 -14.51 -4.16 -18.12
C ILE A 62 -13.76 -2.94 -17.57
N LEU A 63 -13.97 -1.74 -18.12
CA LEU A 63 -13.37 -0.54 -17.51
C LEU A 63 -14.01 -0.24 -16.16
N GLN A 64 -15.30 -0.53 -15.93
CA GLN A 64 -15.87 -0.45 -14.59
C GLN A 64 -15.38 -1.56 -13.65
N GLU A 65 -15.08 -2.78 -14.10
CA GLU A 65 -14.47 -3.84 -13.28
C GLU A 65 -12.99 -3.56 -12.98
N ILE A 66 -12.23 -3.08 -13.96
CA ILE A 66 -10.84 -2.65 -13.81
C ILE A 66 -10.76 -1.39 -12.94
N ALA A 67 -11.66 -0.41 -13.16
CA ALA A 67 -11.74 0.80 -12.33
C ALA A 67 -12.46 0.55 -11.00
N ALA A 68 -13.24 -0.53 -10.85
CA ALA A 68 -13.89 -0.90 -9.60
C ALA A 68 -12.85 -1.10 -8.51
N GLY A 69 -11.67 -1.59 -8.87
CA GLY A 69 -10.67 -2.00 -7.91
C GLY A 69 -11.23 -3.08 -6.98
N GLN A 70 -10.37 -3.62 -6.14
CA GLN A 70 -10.76 -4.71 -5.25
C GLN A 70 -11.62 -4.15 -4.12
N ARG A 71 -12.83 -4.69 -3.97
CA ARG A 71 -13.79 -4.27 -2.96
C ARG A 71 -13.57 -5.05 -1.68
N LEU A 72 -13.25 -4.33 -0.61
CA LEU A 72 -13.16 -4.90 0.72
C LEU A 72 -14.46 -4.71 1.51
N GLU A 73 -14.96 -5.80 2.09
CA GLU A 73 -16.12 -5.82 2.96
C GLU A 73 -15.76 -6.45 4.31
N LEU A 74 -16.27 -5.86 5.40
CA LEU A 74 -16.15 -6.40 6.74
C LEU A 74 -17.50 -6.97 7.16
N THR A 75 -17.54 -8.23 7.59
CA THR A 75 -18.75 -8.82 8.19
C THR A 75 -18.89 -8.42 9.66
N GLU A 76 -20.05 -8.67 10.25
CA GLU A 76 -20.30 -8.46 11.69
C GLU A 76 -19.30 -9.23 12.57
N GLY A 77 -18.89 -10.43 12.14
CA GLY A 77 -17.86 -11.26 12.78
C GLY A 77 -16.41 -10.84 12.48
N MET A 78 -16.20 -9.63 11.97
CA MET A 78 -14.90 -9.08 11.58
C MET A 78 -14.21 -9.87 10.46
N ASP A 79 -14.93 -10.69 9.67
CA ASP A 79 -14.31 -11.36 8.52
C ASP A 79 -14.03 -10.36 7.41
N VAL A 80 -12.85 -10.50 6.81
CA VAL A 80 -12.39 -9.66 5.69
C VAL A 80 -12.73 -10.40 4.40
N LEU A 81 -13.62 -9.82 3.60
CA LEU A 81 -13.92 -10.29 2.25
C LEU A 81 -13.30 -9.32 1.25
N ILE A 82 -12.53 -9.84 0.30
CA ILE A 82 -11.98 -9.08 -0.82
C ILE A 82 -12.59 -9.67 -2.08
N ASP A 83 -13.35 -8.85 -2.83
CA ASP A 83 -14.14 -9.25 -3.99
C ASP A 83 -15.05 -10.46 -3.72
N GLY A 84 -15.70 -10.45 -2.54
CA GLY A 84 -16.58 -11.54 -2.09
C GLY A 84 -15.85 -12.80 -1.59
N LYS A 85 -14.51 -12.86 -1.71
CA LYS A 85 -13.71 -13.97 -1.18
C LYS A 85 -13.28 -13.69 0.25
N LYS A 86 -13.66 -14.57 1.18
CA LYS A 86 -13.18 -14.52 2.57
C LYS A 86 -11.68 -14.82 2.63
N ILE A 87 -10.93 -13.90 3.22
CA ILE A 87 -9.49 -14.05 3.44
C ILE A 87 -9.24 -14.56 4.86
N SER A 88 -8.57 -15.70 4.95
CA SER A 88 -8.16 -16.29 6.22
C SER A 88 -6.86 -15.64 6.70
N MET A 89 -6.87 -15.13 7.93
CA MET A 89 -5.70 -14.54 8.59
C MET A 89 -5.62 -15.05 10.02
N THR A 90 -4.41 -15.10 10.57
CA THR A 90 -4.26 -15.32 12.01
C THR A 90 -4.79 -14.10 12.80
N PRO A 91 -5.25 -14.26 14.06
CA PRO A 91 -5.96 -13.19 14.76
C PRO A 91 -5.17 -11.88 14.92
N LEU A 92 -3.85 -11.97 15.14
CA LEU A 92 -3.01 -10.80 15.38
C LEU A 92 -2.71 -10.00 14.10
N PRO A 93 -2.27 -10.62 12.97
CA PRO A 93 -2.22 -9.93 11.67
C PRO A 93 -3.58 -9.38 11.23
N LYS A 94 -4.67 -10.08 11.53
CA LYS A 94 -6.03 -9.62 11.23
C LYS A 94 -6.39 -8.36 12.02
N ALA A 95 -6.11 -8.32 13.32
CA ALA A 95 -6.33 -7.12 14.14
C ALA A 95 -5.50 -5.94 13.64
N LEU A 96 -4.22 -6.17 13.31
CA LEU A 96 -3.34 -5.16 12.74
C LEU A 96 -3.87 -4.64 11.40
N PHE A 97 -4.32 -5.52 10.52
CA PHE A 97 -4.92 -5.15 9.24
C PHE A 97 -6.17 -4.26 9.43
N LEU A 98 -7.06 -4.64 10.35
CA LEU A 98 -8.29 -3.89 10.63
C LEU A 98 -8.00 -2.49 11.18
N LEU A 99 -6.97 -2.34 12.01
CA LEU A 99 -6.52 -1.05 12.49
C LEU A 99 -6.11 -0.15 11.30
N PHE A 100 -5.14 -0.59 10.50
CA PHE A 100 -4.70 0.19 9.34
C PHE A 100 -5.81 0.41 8.30
N TRP A 101 -6.81 -0.48 8.24
CA TRP A 101 -7.99 -0.29 7.42
C TRP A 101 -8.92 0.80 7.97
N ARG A 102 -9.01 0.99 9.29
CA ARG A 102 -9.79 2.07 9.90
C ARG A 102 -9.11 3.44 9.85
N HIS A 103 -7.79 3.46 9.71
CA HIS A 103 -6.96 4.68 9.68
C HIS A 103 -6.42 4.99 8.27
N PRO A 104 -7.23 5.55 7.35
CA PRO A 104 -6.79 5.98 6.01
C PRO A 104 -5.64 6.98 6.02
N GLU A 105 -5.57 7.82 7.05
CA GLU A 105 -4.52 8.80 7.29
C GLU A 105 -3.13 8.17 7.53
N GLY A 106 -3.13 6.88 7.88
CA GLY A 106 -1.93 6.11 8.18
C GLY A 106 -1.37 6.33 9.57
N ILE A 107 -0.68 5.31 10.06
CA ILE A 107 -0.13 5.28 11.42
C ILE A 107 1.38 5.12 11.33
N CYS A 108 2.13 5.95 12.07
CA CYS A 108 3.56 5.69 12.26
C CYS A 108 3.74 4.60 13.31
N PHE A 109 4.70 3.70 13.13
CA PHE A 109 4.96 2.65 14.12
C PHE A 109 5.29 3.20 15.51
N LYS A 110 5.91 4.39 15.58
CA LYS A 110 6.19 5.09 16.85
C LYS A 110 4.93 5.51 17.60
N ASP A 111 3.84 5.73 16.88
CA ASP A 111 2.56 6.22 17.42
C ASP A 111 1.61 5.06 17.73
N MET A 112 2.03 3.79 17.56
CA MET A 112 1.18 2.62 17.78
C MET A 112 0.69 2.51 19.23
N SER A 113 1.40 3.10 20.17
CA SER A 113 0.99 3.21 21.58
C SER A 113 -0.33 3.95 21.76
N ASP A 114 -0.62 4.95 20.91
CA ASP A 114 -1.85 5.72 20.97
C ASP A 114 -3.06 4.89 20.52
N TYR A 115 -2.83 3.84 19.71
CA TYR A 115 -3.84 2.93 19.19
C TYR A 115 -3.93 1.62 19.99
N ARG A 116 -3.25 1.54 21.14
CA ARG A 116 -3.16 0.31 21.95
C ARG A 116 -4.52 -0.23 22.35
N GLU A 117 -5.40 0.62 22.85
CA GLU A 117 -6.73 0.20 23.34
C GLU A 117 -7.60 -0.33 22.19
N GLU A 118 -7.59 0.34 21.04
CA GLU A 118 -8.28 -0.12 19.85
C GLU A 118 -7.71 -1.46 19.35
N LEU A 119 -6.39 -1.64 19.37
CA LEU A 119 -5.76 -2.91 19.02
C LEU A 119 -6.17 -4.06 19.95
N VAL A 120 -6.29 -3.80 21.25
CA VAL A 120 -6.78 -4.79 22.22
C VAL A 120 -8.24 -5.17 21.92
N GLU A 121 -9.10 -4.20 21.61
CA GLU A 121 -10.48 -4.46 21.23
C GLU A 121 -10.56 -5.28 19.94
N LEU A 122 -9.85 -4.85 18.90
CA LEU A 122 -9.78 -5.53 17.60
C LEU A 122 -9.27 -6.96 17.77
N TYR A 123 -8.21 -7.15 18.54
CA TYR A 123 -7.63 -8.48 18.78
C TYR A 123 -8.57 -9.38 19.59
N GLY A 124 -9.28 -8.83 20.58
CA GLY A 124 -10.30 -9.56 21.31
C GLY A 124 -11.43 -10.05 20.41
N ARG A 125 -11.87 -9.21 19.47
CA ARG A 125 -12.93 -9.58 18.51
C ARG A 125 -12.48 -10.57 17.43
N THR A 126 -11.19 -10.59 17.08
CA THR A 126 -10.66 -11.54 16.08
C THR A 126 -10.16 -12.85 16.69
N SER A 127 -9.89 -12.87 18.00
CA SER A 127 -9.46 -14.04 18.74
C SER A 127 -10.66 -14.92 19.15
N ARG A 128 -10.40 -16.21 19.38
CA ARG A 128 -11.38 -17.16 19.94
C ARG A 128 -11.24 -17.32 21.46
N SER A 129 -10.39 -16.51 22.09
CA SER A 129 -10.10 -16.55 23.53
C SER A 129 -10.92 -15.46 24.24
N ASP A 130 -11.25 -15.66 25.52
CA ASP A 130 -11.94 -14.65 26.33
C ASP A 130 -11.05 -14.17 27.49
N ASP A 131 -9.75 -14.00 27.24
CA ASP A 131 -8.76 -13.59 28.27
C ASP A 131 -8.21 -12.19 27.96
N PRO A 132 -8.80 -11.14 28.57
CA PRO A 132 -8.40 -9.75 28.34
C PRO A 132 -6.96 -9.44 28.75
N GLU A 133 -6.43 -10.09 29.79
CA GLU A 133 -5.07 -9.84 30.27
C GLU A 133 -4.02 -10.43 29.32
N ARG A 134 -4.32 -11.60 28.75
CA ARG A 134 -3.51 -12.17 27.67
C ARG A 134 -3.53 -11.28 26.42
N PHE A 135 -4.65 -10.64 26.12
CA PHE A 135 -4.75 -9.72 24.98
C PHE A 135 -3.87 -8.49 25.19
N ARG A 136 -3.99 -7.85 26.36
CA ARG A 136 -3.16 -6.70 26.73
C ARG A 136 -1.67 -7.02 26.61
N SER A 137 -1.23 -8.11 27.25
CA SER A 137 0.20 -8.51 27.19
C SER A 137 0.68 -8.87 25.78
N THR A 138 -0.19 -9.41 24.93
CA THR A 138 0.15 -9.69 23.52
C THR A 138 0.28 -8.40 22.71
N ILE A 139 -0.62 -7.43 22.93
CA ILE A 139 -0.55 -6.13 22.26
C ILE A 139 0.62 -5.32 22.78
N ASP A 140 0.93 -5.35 24.08
CA ASP A 140 2.10 -4.68 24.67
C ASP A 140 3.39 -5.13 23.98
N ARG A 141 3.56 -6.44 23.79
CA ARG A 141 4.69 -7.00 23.03
C ARG A 141 4.65 -6.66 21.55
N LEU A 142 3.46 -6.46 20.98
CA LEU A 142 3.33 -6.11 19.57
C LEU A 142 3.79 -4.68 19.31
N ILE A 143 3.40 -3.72 20.15
CA ILE A 143 3.68 -2.29 19.98
C ILE A 143 5.03 -1.86 20.56
N ASP A 144 5.71 -2.76 21.28
CA ASP A 144 7.05 -2.54 21.77
C ASP A 144 8.00 -2.23 20.60
N LEU A 145 8.55 -1.02 20.60
CA LEU A 145 9.41 -0.50 19.53
C LEU A 145 10.76 -1.21 19.46
N ASP A 146 11.20 -1.82 20.56
CA ASP A 146 12.42 -2.62 20.61
C ASP A 146 12.19 -4.05 20.08
N SER A 147 10.91 -4.41 19.86
CA SER A 147 10.53 -5.69 19.28
C SER A 147 10.38 -5.61 17.75
N ASN A 148 10.82 -6.64 17.04
CA ASN A 148 10.52 -6.83 15.61
C ASN A 148 9.09 -7.36 15.37
N SER A 149 8.19 -7.23 16.35
CA SER A 149 6.89 -7.88 16.31
C SER A 149 5.95 -7.24 15.29
N LEU A 150 5.93 -5.91 15.14
CA LEU A 150 5.16 -5.22 14.09
C LEU A 150 5.58 -5.66 12.69
N ASP A 151 6.89 -5.71 12.44
CA ASP A 151 7.42 -6.13 11.15
C ASP A 151 7.11 -7.60 10.87
N THR A 152 7.18 -8.45 11.90
CA THR A 152 6.79 -9.86 11.79
C THR A 152 5.31 -10.00 11.45
N GLN A 153 4.41 -9.29 12.13
CA GLN A 153 2.98 -9.37 11.85
C GLN A 153 2.63 -8.78 10.49
N ARG A 154 3.29 -7.70 10.07
CA ARG A 154 3.18 -7.13 8.72
C ARG A 154 3.63 -8.14 7.65
N TYR A 155 4.76 -8.81 7.87
CA TYR A 155 5.25 -9.85 6.97
C TYR A 155 4.29 -11.04 6.90
N LEU A 156 3.77 -11.50 8.04
CA LEU A 156 2.79 -12.59 8.11
C LEU A 156 1.49 -12.22 7.39
N LEU A 157 0.99 -11.00 7.58
CA LEU A 157 -0.17 -10.46 6.86
C LEU A 157 0.05 -10.54 5.36
N LYS A 158 1.19 -10.03 4.87
CA LYS A 158 1.57 -10.10 3.45
C LYS A 158 1.57 -11.53 2.94
N ARG A 159 2.22 -12.46 3.67
CA ARG A 159 2.30 -13.87 3.28
C ARG A 159 0.93 -14.55 3.24
N GLN A 160 0.03 -14.23 4.16
CA GLN A 160 -1.33 -14.78 4.21
C GLN A 160 -2.21 -14.26 3.07
N LEU A 161 -2.02 -13.01 2.66
CA LEU A 161 -2.68 -12.44 1.48
C LEU A 161 -2.17 -13.11 0.21
N GLU A 162 -0.84 -13.14 -0.01
CA GLU A 162 -0.21 -13.75 -1.20
C GLU A 162 -0.51 -15.25 -1.36
N ALA A 163 -0.80 -15.96 -0.26
CA ALA A 163 -1.24 -17.36 -0.32
C ALA A 163 -2.66 -17.54 -0.86
N GLN A 164 -3.48 -16.48 -0.90
CA GLN A 164 -4.91 -16.54 -1.23
C GLN A 164 -5.31 -15.68 -2.44
N MET A 165 -4.44 -14.79 -2.92
CA MET A 165 -4.66 -13.95 -4.09
C MET A 165 -3.34 -13.67 -4.83
N ASN A 166 -3.40 -13.08 -6.02
CA ASN A 166 -2.18 -12.78 -6.78
C ASN A 166 -1.31 -11.76 -6.03
N PRO A 167 0.02 -11.78 -6.21
CA PRO A 167 0.91 -10.81 -5.56
C PRO A 167 0.57 -9.34 -5.86
N SER A 168 0.14 -9.05 -7.09
CA SER A 168 -0.29 -7.71 -7.52
C SER A 168 -1.54 -7.22 -6.80
N ASP A 169 -2.43 -8.15 -6.44
CA ASP A 169 -3.68 -7.89 -5.72
C ASP A 169 -3.40 -7.72 -4.21
N ALA A 170 -2.64 -8.65 -3.64
CA ALA A 170 -2.21 -8.63 -2.24
C ALA A 170 -1.46 -7.33 -1.90
N ALA A 171 -0.68 -6.83 -2.86
CA ALA A 171 0.06 -5.58 -2.78
C ALA A 171 -0.80 -4.38 -2.35
N MET A 172 -2.07 -4.31 -2.79
CA MET A 172 -3.01 -3.22 -2.47
C MET A 172 -3.55 -3.28 -1.04
N PHE A 173 -3.49 -4.45 -0.41
CA PHE A 173 -3.95 -4.70 0.96
C PHE A 173 -2.82 -4.81 1.99
N CYS A 174 -1.57 -4.74 1.55
CA CYS A 174 -0.43 -4.73 2.45
C CYS A 174 -0.24 -3.37 3.12
N ILE A 175 0.19 -3.39 4.38
CA ILE A 175 0.63 -2.19 5.11
C ILE A 175 1.96 -1.70 4.50
N ARG A 176 1.94 -0.55 3.85
CA ARG A 176 3.09 0.05 3.14
C ARG A 176 3.46 1.41 3.73
N GLY A 177 4.73 1.79 3.59
CA GLY A 177 5.27 3.08 4.02
C GLY A 177 6.75 2.95 4.37
N SER A 178 7.49 4.03 4.18
CA SER A 178 8.94 4.06 4.42
C SER A 178 9.26 3.96 5.91
N ARG A 179 10.55 3.79 6.24
CA ARG A 179 11.00 3.79 7.64
C ARG A 179 10.79 5.19 8.22
N GLY A 180 10.12 5.27 9.37
CA GLY A 180 9.81 6.54 10.03
C GLY A 180 8.61 7.30 9.47
N GLU A 181 8.04 6.87 8.35
CA GLU A 181 6.83 7.46 7.77
C GLU A 181 5.56 6.72 8.19
N LYS A 182 4.44 7.43 8.04
CA LYS A 182 3.10 6.87 8.19
C LYS A 182 2.93 5.68 7.25
N LYS A 183 2.37 4.60 7.78
CA LYS A 183 2.05 3.41 7.01
C LYS A 183 0.56 3.35 6.74
N VAL A 184 0.20 2.96 5.52
CA VAL A 184 -1.18 2.93 5.03
C VAL A 184 -1.44 1.62 4.29
N ILE A 185 -2.71 1.26 4.20
CA ILE A 185 -3.19 0.30 3.21
C ILE A 185 -3.68 1.10 1.99
N PRO A 186 -3.07 0.92 0.80
CA PRO A 186 -3.39 1.71 -0.39
C PRO A 186 -4.81 1.52 -0.93
N ALA A 187 -5.42 0.36 -0.70
CA ALA A 187 -6.73 0.03 -1.25
C ALA A 187 -7.79 1.08 -0.88
N SER A 188 -8.57 1.48 -1.88
CA SER A 188 -9.61 2.50 -1.74
C SER A 188 -10.80 1.99 -0.95
N ARG A 189 -11.23 2.77 0.05
CA ARG A 189 -12.45 2.50 0.82
C ARG A 189 -13.63 3.02 0.02
N ARG A 190 -14.23 2.19 -0.84
CA ARG A 190 -15.47 2.59 -1.52
C ARG A 190 -16.58 2.72 -0.48
N ARG A 191 -17.17 3.92 -0.36
CA ARG A 191 -18.44 4.10 0.35
C ARG A 191 -19.54 3.42 -0.49
N LYS A 192 -20.36 2.60 0.16
CA LYS A 192 -21.64 2.13 -0.39
C LYS A 192 -22.53 3.31 -0.73
#